data_AF-A0A1H8WB99-F1
#
_entry.id   AF-A0A1H8WB99-F1
#
_cell.length_a   1.000
_cell.length_b   1.000
_cell.length_c   1.000
_cell.angle_alpha   90.00
_cell.angle_beta   90.00
_cell.angle_gamma   90.00
#
_symmetry.space_group_name_H-M   'P 1'
#
loop_
_entity.id
_entity.type
_entity.pdbx_description
1 polymer ?
#
loop_
_entity_poly.entity_id
_entity_poly.type
_entity_poly.pdbx_seq_one_letter_code
_entity_poly.pdbx_strand_id
1 'polypeptide(L)'
;MTSSETGDGTPEPPESDAGNVRARELKDAIDRYIRYKSTDGKGESGYYVNSAKPVLMQFYNWCRDTGHADLSRLGDETEGPDVMRKYAKRLSQRESVDAITAGTARTYWNIISGFMTDARDDGDLSINPCLRKRAKDPLPTDTDDSKQQFWDDVARGQILRHVDQEAHAAIDEHGMDAGTPVRDRALVYLLAYTGVRGAEVLRASKDDRDGRQGLRWKHVDLEGGKIRVFRKTQRWEWTPLPT
;
A
#
# COMPACT_ATOMS: atom_id res chain seq x y z
N MET A 1 -25.94 -6.60 66.28
CA MET A 1 -25.02 -7.62 65.73
C MET A 1 -25.93 -8.73 65.21
N THR A 2 -26.08 -8.97 63.92
CA THR A 2 -25.06 -9.11 62.88
C THR A 2 -25.59 -8.63 61.52
N SER A 3 -24.70 -8.02 60.76
CA SER A 3 -24.84 -7.65 59.36
C SER A 3 -25.02 -8.90 58.49
N SER A 4 -25.77 -8.75 57.39
CA SER A 4 -25.72 -9.68 56.25
C SER A 4 -25.66 -8.85 54.97
N GLU A 5 -24.56 -9.07 54.26
CA GLU A 5 -24.09 -8.39 53.06
C GLU A 5 -25.07 -8.51 51.90
N THR A 6 -25.35 -7.38 51.25
CA THR A 6 -25.91 -7.31 49.90
C THR A 6 -24.76 -7.48 48.91
N GLY A 7 -24.68 -8.65 48.27
CA GLY A 7 -23.83 -8.88 47.12
C GLY A 7 -24.34 -8.08 45.92
N ASP A 8 -23.60 -7.05 45.55
CA ASP A 8 -23.76 -6.30 44.29
C ASP A 8 -23.10 -7.12 43.17
N GLY A 9 -23.83 -8.10 42.66
CA GLY A 9 -23.46 -8.85 41.46
C GLY A 9 -24.01 -8.14 40.24
N THR A 10 -23.23 -7.23 39.66
CA THR A 10 -23.51 -6.75 38.30
C THR A 10 -23.45 -7.96 37.37
N PRO A 11 -24.52 -8.31 36.62
CA PRO A 11 -24.50 -9.49 35.78
C PRO A 11 -23.48 -9.32 34.66
N GLU A 12 -22.55 -10.26 34.53
CA GLU A 12 -21.66 -10.32 33.37
C GLU A 12 -22.52 -10.41 32.09
N PRO A 13 -22.25 -9.59 31.07
CA PRO A 13 -22.99 -9.64 29.83
C PRO A 13 -22.83 -11.03 29.19
N PRO A 14 -23.88 -11.54 28.51
CA PRO A 14 -23.82 -12.85 27.87
C PRO A 14 -22.64 -12.92 26.89
N GLU A 15 -21.98 -14.08 26.77
CA GLU A 15 -20.74 -14.26 25.97
C GLU A 15 -20.86 -13.74 24.52
N SER A 16 -22.05 -13.78 23.93
CA SER A 16 -22.33 -13.25 22.58
C SER A 16 -22.27 -11.73 22.50
N ASP A 17 -22.59 -11.02 23.58
CA ASP A 17 -22.54 -9.56 23.67
C ASP A 17 -21.11 -9.08 23.93
N ALA A 18 -20.38 -9.78 24.82
CA ALA A 18 -18.95 -9.52 25.05
C ALA A 18 -18.12 -9.70 23.76
N GLY A 19 -18.35 -10.77 22.99
CA GLY A 19 -17.68 -10.99 21.71
C GLY A 19 -17.97 -9.89 20.67
N ASN A 20 -19.20 -9.37 20.66
CA ASN A 20 -19.57 -8.24 19.79
C ASN A 20 -18.90 -6.92 20.20
N VAL A 21 -18.75 -6.68 21.51
CA VAL A 21 -18.02 -5.51 22.04
C VAL A 21 -16.55 -5.58 21.62
N ARG A 22 -15.87 -6.71 21.86
CA ARG A 22 -14.46 -6.91 21.48
C ARG A 22 -14.21 -6.73 19.98
N ALA A 23 -15.11 -7.26 19.14
CA ALA A 23 -15.01 -7.06 17.71
C ALA A 23 -15.15 -5.59 17.33
N ARG A 24 -16.05 -4.85 18.00
CA ARG A 24 -16.21 -3.41 17.77
C ARG A 24 -14.94 -2.64 18.18
N GLU A 25 -14.30 -2.99 19.30
CA GLU A 25 -13.05 -2.36 19.73
C GLU A 25 -11.94 -2.49 18.68
N LEU A 26 -11.73 -3.69 18.12
CA LEU A 26 -10.76 -3.91 17.04
C LEU A 26 -11.09 -3.07 15.80
N LYS A 27 -12.38 -3.00 15.43
CA LYS A 27 -12.82 -2.20 14.29
C LYS A 27 -12.59 -0.71 14.53
N ASP A 28 -12.86 -0.22 15.73
CA ASP A 28 -12.69 1.18 16.09
C ASP A 28 -11.21 1.57 16.10
N ALA A 29 -10.32 0.69 16.57
CA ALA A 29 -8.87 0.88 16.47
C ALA A 29 -8.40 0.96 15.00
N ILE A 30 -8.90 0.08 14.12
CA ILE A 30 -8.61 0.16 12.67
C ILE A 30 -9.09 1.49 12.08
N ASP A 31 -10.30 1.92 12.43
CA ASP A 31 -10.87 3.17 11.93
C ASP A 31 -10.09 4.40 12.45
N ARG A 32 -9.58 4.36 13.70
CA ARG A 32 -8.64 5.38 14.23
C ARG A 32 -7.34 5.42 13.44
N TYR A 33 -6.68 4.27 13.24
CA TYR A 33 -5.45 4.18 12.46
C TYR A 33 -5.62 4.72 11.04
N ILE A 34 -6.71 4.37 10.36
CA ILE A 34 -7.00 4.86 9.01
C ILE A 34 -7.21 6.38 9.00
N ARG A 35 -7.93 6.94 9.99
CA ARG A 35 -8.11 8.39 10.12
C ARG A 35 -6.76 9.07 10.37
N TYR A 36 -5.96 8.56 11.30
CA TYR A 36 -4.64 9.08 11.61
C TYR A 36 -3.74 9.12 10.36
N LYS A 37 -3.66 8.00 9.62
CA LYS A 37 -2.91 7.94 8.35
C LYS A 37 -3.49 8.79 7.24
N SER A 38 -4.77 9.16 7.29
CA SER A 38 -5.39 10.11 6.35
C SER A 38 -4.95 11.55 6.65
N THR A 39 -4.86 11.91 7.93
CA THR A 39 -4.58 13.29 8.41
C THR A 39 -3.11 13.63 8.54
N ASP A 40 -2.22 12.64 8.53
CA ASP A 40 -0.79 12.75 8.88
C ASP A 40 0.07 13.66 7.98
N GLY A 41 -0.51 14.43 7.06
CA GLY A 41 0.11 15.60 6.41
C GLY A 41 1.34 15.36 5.53
N LYS A 42 1.94 14.15 5.55
CA LYS A 42 3.11 13.75 4.75
C LYS A 42 2.74 13.31 3.34
N GLY A 43 1.45 13.40 3.00
CA GLY A 43 0.92 13.29 1.67
C GLY A 43 0.89 11.89 1.03
N GLU A 44 1.54 10.88 1.61
CA GLU A 44 1.34 9.49 1.19
C GLU A 44 -0.08 8.97 1.50
N SER A 45 -0.86 9.75 2.25
CA SER A 45 -2.09 9.36 2.93
C SER A 45 -3.22 8.90 2.01
N GLY A 46 -3.48 9.54 0.87
CA GLY A 46 -4.62 9.18 0.01
C GLY A 46 -4.50 7.79 -0.62
N TYR A 47 -3.36 7.49 -1.25
CA TYR A 47 -3.17 6.20 -1.93
C TYR A 47 -2.90 5.06 -0.94
N TYR A 48 -2.12 5.32 0.11
CA TYR A 48 -1.87 4.33 1.15
C TYR A 48 -3.16 3.96 1.89
N VAL A 49 -4.00 4.92 2.28
CA VAL A 49 -5.27 4.61 2.97
C VAL A 49 -6.21 3.81 2.07
N ASN A 50 -6.30 4.15 0.78
CA ASN A 50 -7.14 3.43 -0.18
C ASN A 50 -6.71 1.97 -0.38
N SER A 51 -5.42 1.68 -0.26
CA SER A 51 -4.89 0.31 -0.35
C SER A 51 -4.91 -0.43 1.00
N ALA A 52 -4.68 0.28 2.11
CA ALA A 52 -4.63 -0.29 3.46
C ALA A 52 -6.01 -0.65 4.03
N LYS A 53 -7.02 0.20 3.81
CA LYS A 53 -8.36 0.00 4.38
C LYS A 53 -9.00 -1.34 3.96
N PRO A 54 -9.03 -1.75 2.68
CA PRO A 54 -9.58 -3.04 2.30
C PRO A 54 -8.84 -4.23 2.96
N VAL A 55 -7.52 -4.12 3.12
CA VAL A 55 -6.70 -5.16 3.75
C VAL A 55 -7.01 -5.31 5.24
N LEU A 56 -7.06 -4.19 5.96
CA LEU A 56 -7.39 -4.20 7.39
C LEU A 56 -8.82 -4.68 7.64
N MET A 57 -9.77 -4.31 6.78
CA MET A 57 -11.13 -4.83 6.88
C MET A 57 -11.23 -6.33 6.57
N GLN A 58 -10.43 -6.85 5.62
CA GLN A 58 -10.32 -8.29 5.39
C GLN A 58 -9.73 -9.01 6.62
N PHE A 59 -8.74 -8.42 7.27
CA PHE A 59 -8.17 -8.95 8.52
C PHE A 59 -9.21 -8.94 9.65
N TYR A 60 -9.89 -7.81 9.86
CA TYR A 60 -10.97 -7.69 10.84
C TYR A 60 -12.07 -8.74 10.64
N ASN A 61 -12.57 -8.89 9.42
CA ASN A 61 -13.61 -9.88 9.11
C ASN A 61 -13.12 -11.29 9.41
N TRP A 62 -11.88 -11.63 9.02
CA TRP A 62 -11.30 -12.93 9.35
C TRP A 62 -11.19 -13.14 10.86
N CYS A 63 -10.71 -12.15 11.62
CA CYS A 63 -10.65 -12.22 13.07
C CYS A 63 -12.04 -12.44 13.67
N ARG A 64 -13.05 -11.71 13.21
CA ARG A 64 -14.43 -11.83 13.69
C ARG A 64 -14.98 -13.22 13.42
N ASP A 65 -14.84 -13.68 12.18
CA ASP A 65 -15.41 -14.96 11.72
C ASP A 65 -14.68 -16.18 12.34
N THR A 66 -13.48 -15.99 12.92
CA THR A 66 -12.69 -17.03 13.59
C THR A 66 -12.62 -16.90 15.11
N GLY A 67 -13.33 -15.94 15.71
CA GLY A 67 -13.31 -15.72 17.17
C GLY A 67 -11.98 -15.17 17.70
N HIS A 68 -11.30 -14.36 16.89
CA HIS A 68 -10.01 -13.72 17.16
C HIS A 68 -10.08 -12.18 17.10
N ALA A 69 -11.28 -11.60 17.05
CA ALA A 69 -11.49 -10.16 17.06
C ALA A 69 -11.51 -9.60 18.50
N ASP A 70 -10.39 -9.77 19.22
CA ASP A 70 -10.18 -9.25 20.56
C ASP A 70 -8.77 -8.67 20.66
N LEU A 71 -8.68 -7.36 20.93
CA LEU A 71 -7.41 -6.64 21.04
C LEU A 71 -6.56 -7.18 22.20
N SER A 72 -7.17 -7.56 23.33
CA SER A 72 -6.46 -8.11 24.48
C SER A 72 -5.73 -9.40 24.11
N ARG A 73 -6.43 -10.28 23.37
CA ARG A 73 -5.87 -11.54 22.87
C ARG A 73 -4.80 -11.31 21.80
N LEU A 74 -5.00 -10.34 20.91
CA LEU A 74 -4.01 -9.96 19.90
C LEU A 74 -2.77 -9.33 20.53
N GLY A 75 -2.94 -8.64 21.66
CA GLY A 75 -1.87 -8.00 22.43
C GLY A 75 -1.12 -8.98 23.33
N ASP A 76 -1.68 -10.14 23.64
CA ASP A 76 -1.01 -11.13 24.49
C ASP A 76 0.29 -11.67 23.86
N GLU A 77 1.33 -11.87 24.69
CA GLU A 77 2.65 -12.30 24.23
C GLU A 77 2.66 -13.72 23.66
N THR A 78 1.71 -14.55 24.10
CA THR A 78 1.56 -15.94 23.69
C THR A 78 0.51 -16.08 22.59
N GLU A 79 -0.71 -15.62 22.84
CA GLU A 79 -1.85 -15.82 21.96
C GLU A 79 -1.79 -14.96 20.70
N GLY A 80 -1.37 -13.70 20.82
CA GLY A 80 -1.30 -12.76 19.70
C GLY A 80 -0.45 -13.30 18.54
N PRO A 81 0.80 -13.73 18.78
CA PRO A 81 1.62 -14.33 17.73
C PRO A 81 1.05 -15.63 17.16
N ASP A 82 0.28 -16.41 17.93
CA ASP A 82 -0.36 -17.63 17.43
C ASP A 82 -1.54 -17.32 16.52
N VAL A 83 -2.34 -16.30 16.84
CA VAL A 83 -3.36 -15.74 15.95
C VAL A 83 -2.71 -15.23 14.67
N MET A 84 -1.65 -14.45 14.77
CA MET A 84 -0.94 -13.94 13.59
C MET A 84 -0.30 -15.05 12.76
N ARG A 85 0.20 -16.12 13.39
CA ARG A 85 0.71 -17.31 12.69
C ARG A 85 -0.40 -18.00 11.89
N LYS A 86 -1.62 -18.11 12.42
CA LYS A 86 -2.78 -18.63 11.67
C LYS A 86 -3.11 -17.73 10.48
N TYR A 87 -3.04 -16.42 10.65
CA TYR A 87 -3.26 -15.49 9.53
C TYR A 87 -2.16 -15.61 8.45
N ALA A 88 -0.88 -15.74 8.84
CA ALA A 88 0.21 -15.99 7.92
C ALA A 88 0.00 -17.27 7.11
N LYS A 89 -0.43 -18.37 7.77
CA LYS A 89 -0.80 -19.63 7.08
C LYS A 89 -1.93 -19.42 6.08
N ARG A 90 -2.94 -18.62 6.43
CA ARG A 90 -4.03 -18.27 5.49
C ARG A 90 -3.49 -17.52 4.26
N LEU A 91 -2.55 -16.59 4.45
CA LEU A 91 -1.94 -15.87 3.33
C LEU A 91 -1.13 -16.83 2.43
N SER A 92 -0.35 -17.73 3.02
CA SER A 92 0.36 -18.78 2.27
C SER A 92 -0.58 -19.72 1.52
N GLN A 93 -1.69 -20.14 2.13
CA GLN A 93 -2.71 -20.94 1.46
C GLN A 93 -3.31 -20.22 0.25
N ARG A 94 -3.63 -18.92 0.40
CA ARG A 94 -4.15 -18.11 -0.73
C ARG A 94 -3.14 -17.97 -1.86
N GLU A 95 -1.85 -17.91 -1.52
CA GLU A 95 -0.78 -17.86 -2.52
C GLU A 95 -0.63 -19.22 -3.23
N SER A 96 -0.66 -20.33 -2.49
CA SER A 96 -0.57 -21.68 -3.07
C SER A 96 -1.70 -22.06 -4.04
N VAL A 97 -2.83 -21.34 -4.01
CA VAL A 97 -3.97 -21.53 -4.92
C VAL A 97 -4.08 -20.40 -5.95
N ASP A 98 -3.01 -19.65 -6.16
CA ASP A 98 -2.87 -18.53 -7.10
C ASP A 98 -3.91 -17.40 -6.90
N ALA A 99 -4.54 -17.31 -5.72
CA ALA A 99 -5.51 -16.25 -5.43
C ALA A 99 -4.84 -14.91 -5.12
N ILE A 100 -3.57 -14.93 -4.71
CA ILE A 100 -2.69 -13.77 -4.52
C ILE A 100 -1.25 -14.17 -4.82
N THR A 101 -0.39 -13.20 -5.14
CA THR A 101 1.07 -13.44 -5.22
C THR A 101 1.71 -13.42 -3.83
N ALA A 102 2.91 -13.99 -3.69
CA ALA A 102 3.69 -13.92 -2.47
C ALA A 102 4.06 -12.46 -2.08
N GLY A 103 4.32 -11.58 -3.06
CA GLY A 103 4.49 -10.15 -2.83
C GLY A 103 3.22 -9.45 -2.31
N THR A 104 2.04 -9.87 -2.79
CA THR A 104 0.75 -9.39 -2.27
C THR A 104 0.53 -9.83 -0.83
N ALA A 105 0.83 -11.09 -0.51
CA ALA A 105 0.77 -11.60 0.87
C ALA A 105 1.67 -10.79 1.81
N ARG A 106 2.91 -10.49 1.41
CA ARG A 106 3.84 -9.64 2.16
C ARG A 106 3.31 -8.22 2.35
N THR A 107 2.71 -7.64 1.30
CA THR A 107 2.08 -6.32 1.38
C THR A 107 0.96 -6.31 2.42
N TYR A 108 0.09 -7.33 2.42
CA TYR A 108 -1.00 -7.45 3.40
C TYR A 108 -0.45 -7.57 4.83
N TRP A 109 0.54 -8.43 5.02
CA TRP A 109 1.21 -8.57 6.31
C TRP A 109 1.82 -7.25 6.80
N ASN A 110 2.50 -6.50 5.93
CA ASN A 110 3.13 -5.24 6.29
C ASN A 110 2.12 -4.17 6.69
N ILE A 111 0.98 -4.07 5.99
CA ILE A 111 -0.12 -3.17 6.35
C ILE A 111 -0.66 -3.49 7.75
N ILE A 112 -0.94 -4.78 8.01
CA ILE A 112 -1.46 -5.24 9.31
C ILE A 112 -0.41 -5.03 10.41
N SER A 113 0.85 -5.36 10.15
CA SER A 113 1.95 -5.13 11.08
C SER A 113 2.14 -3.64 11.40
N GLY A 114 1.90 -2.75 10.44
CA GLY A 114 1.91 -1.29 10.65
C GLY A 114 0.78 -0.84 11.58
N PHE A 115 -0.44 -1.34 11.35
CA PHE A 115 -1.57 -1.13 12.26
C PHE A 115 -1.28 -1.66 13.68
N MET A 116 -0.72 -2.87 13.82
CA MET A 116 -0.41 -3.44 15.15
C MET A 116 0.70 -2.68 15.88
N THR A 117 1.62 -2.02 15.16
CA THR A 117 2.59 -1.11 15.78
C THR A 117 1.88 0.12 16.34
N ASP A 118 1.00 0.73 15.55
CA ASP A 118 0.23 1.91 15.94
C ASP A 118 -0.68 1.62 17.15
N ALA A 119 -1.44 0.53 17.10
CA ALA A 119 -2.29 0.08 18.20
C ALA A 119 -1.50 -0.21 19.48
N ARG A 120 -0.25 -0.72 19.37
CA ARG A 120 0.64 -0.84 20.54
C ARG A 120 1.08 0.53 21.06
N ASP A 121 1.47 1.43 20.17
CA ASP A 121 1.97 2.75 20.54
C ASP A 121 0.87 3.61 21.19
N ASP A 122 -0.39 3.43 20.79
CA ASP A 122 -1.59 4.02 21.41
C ASP A 122 -2.05 3.30 22.69
N GLY A 123 -1.42 2.17 23.05
CA GLY A 123 -1.72 1.40 24.25
C GLY A 123 -2.90 0.43 24.14
N ASP A 124 -3.50 0.26 22.95
CA ASP A 124 -4.54 -0.74 22.69
C ASP A 124 -3.98 -2.18 22.74
N LEU A 125 -2.68 -2.35 22.44
CA LEU A 125 -1.96 -3.63 22.51
C LEU A 125 -0.72 -3.49 23.40
N SER A 126 -0.40 -4.54 24.16
CA SER A 126 0.86 -4.55 24.91
C SER A 126 2.08 -4.92 24.04
N ILE A 127 1.89 -5.70 22.97
CA ILE A 127 2.94 -6.01 21.99
C ILE A 127 2.43 -5.92 20.55
N ASN A 128 3.37 -5.81 19.60
CA ASN A 128 3.07 -6.11 18.20
C ASN A 128 3.32 -7.61 17.93
N PRO A 129 2.27 -8.44 17.79
CA PRO A 129 2.42 -9.88 17.57
C PRO A 129 3.04 -10.21 16.21
N CYS A 130 2.91 -9.33 15.22
CA CYS A 130 3.43 -9.53 13.85
C CYS A 130 4.96 -9.51 13.81
N LEU A 131 5.63 -8.92 14.81
CA LEU A 131 7.09 -8.83 14.84
C LEU A 131 7.75 -10.12 15.32
N ARG A 132 7.00 -11.02 15.96
CA ARG A 132 7.53 -12.28 16.48
C ARG A 132 7.87 -13.24 15.34
N LYS A 133 9.05 -13.88 15.42
CA LYS A 133 9.55 -14.83 14.40
C LYS A 133 8.51 -15.90 14.05
N ARG A 134 7.98 -16.58 15.06
CA ARG A 134 6.97 -17.65 14.90
C ARG A 134 5.70 -17.23 14.13
N ALA A 135 5.34 -15.94 14.20
CA ALA A 135 4.19 -15.41 13.49
C ALA A 135 4.49 -15.25 11.99
N LYS A 136 5.74 -14.89 11.64
CA LYS A 136 6.21 -14.68 10.27
C LYS A 136 6.57 -15.98 9.55
N ASP A 137 6.98 -17.01 10.28
CA ASP A 137 7.48 -18.28 9.71
C ASP A 137 6.61 -18.88 8.58
N PRO A 138 5.25 -18.81 8.61
CA PRO A 138 4.42 -19.36 7.54
C PRO A 138 4.23 -18.44 6.33
N LEU A 139 4.75 -17.21 6.34
CA LEU A 139 4.56 -16.29 5.22
C LEU A 139 5.24 -16.85 3.96
N PRO A 140 4.59 -16.70 2.78
CA PRO A 140 5.21 -17.14 1.55
C PRO A 140 6.48 -16.32 1.30
N THR A 141 7.53 -17.04 0.89
CA THR A 141 8.75 -16.40 0.42
C THR A 141 8.51 -16.01 -1.02
N ASP A 142 8.17 -14.75 -1.27
CA ASP A 142 8.38 -14.14 -2.58
C ASP A 142 9.88 -14.15 -2.90
N THR A 143 10.22 -15.16 -3.68
CA THR A 143 11.47 -15.35 -4.41
C THR A 143 11.37 -14.74 -5.80
N ASP A 144 10.34 -13.93 -6.06
CA ASP A 144 10.32 -13.05 -7.22
C ASP A 144 11.36 -11.96 -6.94
N ASP A 145 12.64 -12.30 -7.16
CA ASP A 145 13.48 -11.41 -7.94
C ASP A 145 12.70 -11.20 -9.22
N SER A 146 11.82 -10.20 -9.18
CA SER A 146 10.86 -9.96 -10.24
C SER A 146 11.64 -10.07 -11.53
N LYS A 147 11.24 -10.98 -12.41
CA LYS A 147 11.62 -10.99 -13.82
C LYS A 147 11.03 -9.72 -14.43
N GLN A 148 11.46 -8.58 -13.91
CA GLN A 148 11.17 -7.26 -14.39
C GLN A 148 11.90 -7.24 -15.71
N GLN A 149 11.16 -7.60 -16.76
CA GLN A 149 11.65 -7.51 -18.12
C GLN A 149 11.86 -6.02 -18.38
N PHE A 150 13.08 -5.55 -18.11
CA PHE A 150 13.58 -4.34 -18.73
C PHE A 150 13.51 -4.54 -20.24
N TRP A 151 13.17 -3.49 -20.98
CA TRP A 151 13.24 -3.56 -22.43
C TRP A 151 14.68 -3.85 -22.83
N ASP A 152 14.90 -5.01 -23.44
CA ASP A 152 16.13 -5.22 -24.18
C ASP A 152 16.22 -4.22 -25.35
N ASP A 153 17.40 -4.10 -25.94
CA ASP A 153 17.64 -3.09 -26.97
C ASP A 153 16.79 -3.32 -28.23
N VAL A 154 16.42 -4.57 -28.52
CA VAL A 154 15.56 -4.92 -29.66
C VAL A 154 14.13 -4.47 -29.41
N ALA A 155 13.56 -4.82 -28.25
CA ALA A 155 12.23 -4.44 -27.82
C ALA A 155 12.11 -2.92 -27.69
N ARG A 156 13.10 -2.25 -27.09
CA ARG A 156 13.16 -0.78 -27.02
C ARG A 156 13.15 -0.19 -28.42
N GLY A 157 13.99 -0.68 -29.32
CA GLY A 157 14.03 -0.22 -30.70
C GLY A 157 12.72 -0.41 -31.45
N GLN A 158 12.02 -1.53 -31.24
CA GLN A 158 10.70 -1.79 -31.84
C GLN A 158 9.64 -0.83 -31.33
N ILE A 159 9.58 -0.60 -30.01
CA ILE A 159 8.64 0.33 -29.38
C ILE A 159 8.88 1.76 -29.87
N LEU A 160 10.13 2.22 -29.90
CA LEU A 160 10.48 3.57 -30.36
C LEU A 160 10.13 3.77 -31.83
N ARG A 161 10.45 2.80 -32.70
CA ARG A 161 10.06 2.86 -34.13
C ARG A 161 8.56 2.95 -34.31
N HIS A 162 7.79 2.19 -33.53
CA HIS A 162 6.33 2.22 -33.62
C HIS A 162 5.78 3.61 -33.26
N VAL A 163 6.20 4.19 -32.14
CA VAL A 163 5.71 5.53 -31.76
C VAL A 163 6.22 6.65 -32.67
N ASP A 164 7.39 6.48 -33.29
CA ASP A 164 7.86 7.40 -34.34
C ASP A 164 6.96 7.32 -35.58
N GLN A 165 6.58 6.12 -36.02
CA GLN A 165 5.70 5.92 -37.16
C GLN A 165 4.32 6.51 -36.92
N GLU A 166 3.71 6.23 -35.76
CA GLU A 166 2.39 6.77 -35.39
C GLU A 166 2.40 8.30 -35.32
N ALA A 167 3.44 8.89 -34.72
CA ALA A 167 3.54 10.34 -34.62
C ALA A 167 3.72 11.00 -35.99
N HIS A 168 4.60 10.46 -36.86
CA HIS A 168 4.80 11.02 -38.20
C HIS A 168 3.56 10.87 -39.07
N ALA A 169 2.92 9.69 -39.07
CA ALA A 169 1.68 9.47 -39.82
C ALA A 169 0.57 10.45 -39.38
N ALA A 170 0.41 10.66 -38.07
CA ALA A 170 -0.56 11.61 -37.55
C ALA A 170 -0.22 13.07 -37.91
N ILE A 171 1.06 13.45 -37.91
CA ILE A 171 1.50 14.79 -38.36
C ILE A 171 1.21 14.96 -39.85
N ASP A 172 1.47 13.95 -40.68
CA ASP A 172 1.21 14.02 -42.12
C ASP A 172 -0.29 14.12 -42.42
N GLU A 173 -1.13 13.42 -41.65
CA GLU A 173 -2.59 13.40 -41.85
C GLU A 173 -3.31 14.61 -41.22
N HIS A 174 -2.88 15.05 -40.03
CA HIS A 174 -3.62 15.99 -39.20
C HIS A 174 -2.82 17.26 -38.83
N GLY A 175 -1.55 17.36 -39.23
CA GLY A 175 -0.70 18.50 -38.95
C GLY A 175 -0.63 18.83 -37.46
N MET A 176 -1.07 20.04 -37.10
CA MET A 176 -1.03 20.55 -35.72
C MET A 176 -2.03 19.85 -34.77
N ASP A 177 -3.02 19.13 -35.31
CA ASP A 177 -4.02 18.41 -34.51
C ASP A 177 -3.54 17.00 -34.08
N ALA A 178 -2.30 16.62 -34.43
CA ALA A 178 -1.66 15.34 -34.08
C ALA A 178 -1.21 15.23 -32.60
N GLY A 179 -1.86 15.95 -31.68
CA GLY A 179 -1.36 16.16 -30.32
C GLY A 179 -1.17 14.90 -29.47
N THR A 180 -2.05 13.90 -29.58
CA THR A 180 -1.96 12.66 -28.79
C THR A 180 -0.78 11.79 -29.23
N PRO A 181 -0.63 11.40 -30.51
CA PRO A 181 0.52 10.61 -30.97
C PRO A 181 1.88 11.28 -30.69
N VAL A 182 1.97 12.61 -30.87
CA VAL A 182 3.20 13.37 -30.56
C VAL A 182 3.51 13.34 -29.07
N ARG A 183 2.51 13.47 -28.20
CA ARG A 183 2.68 13.38 -26.74
C ARG A 183 3.07 11.97 -26.31
N ASP A 184 2.45 10.95 -26.88
CA ASP A 184 2.75 9.55 -26.55
C ASP A 184 4.17 9.19 -26.96
N ARG A 185 4.62 9.64 -28.13
CA ARG A 185 6.02 9.57 -28.56
C ARG A 185 6.94 10.21 -27.53
N ALA A 186 6.69 11.46 -27.13
CA ALA A 186 7.53 12.15 -26.15
C ALA A 186 7.59 11.40 -24.80
N LEU A 187 6.46 10.87 -24.32
CA LEU A 187 6.39 10.09 -23.09
C LEU A 187 7.20 8.79 -23.17
N VAL A 188 7.07 8.04 -24.27
CA VAL A 188 7.78 6.78 -24.45
C VAL A 188 9.29 6.99 -24.52
N TYR A 189 9.76 8.02 -25.25
CA TYR A 189 11.17 8.40 -25.26
C TYR A 189 11.68 8.78 -23.87
N LEU A 190 10.90 9.54 -23.11
CA LEU A 190 11.27 9.91 -21.75
C LEU A 190 11.43 8.67 -20.86
N LEU A 191 10.48 7.73 -20.90
CA LEU A 191 10.54 6.49 -20.12
C LEU A 191 11.71 5.59 -20.54
N ALA A 192 11.93 5.46 -21.85
CA ALA A 192 12.95 4.59 -22.43
C ALA A 192 14.39 4.96 -21.99
N TYR A 193 14.65 6.25 -21.83
CA TYR A 193 16.02 6.75 -21.70
C TYR A 193 16.34 7.43 -20.37
N THR A 194 15.35 7.83 -19.58
CA THR A 194 15.60 8.45 -18.26
C THR A 194 15.31 7.54 -17.07
N GLY A 195 14.58 6.44 -17.29
CA GLY A 195 14.16 5.52 -16.22
C GLY A 195 13.24 6.17 -15.17
N VAL A 196 12.65 7.32 -15.47
CA VAL A 196 11.66 7.96 -14.60
C VAL A 196 10.43 7.07 -14.43
N ARG A 197 9.82 7.12 -13.26
CA ARG A 197 8.57 6.41 -12.98
C ARG A 197 7.40 7.18 -13.55
N GLY A 198 6.33 6.50 -13.96
CA GLY A 198 5.10 7.16 -14.40
C GLY A 198 4.58 8.19 -13.40
N ALA A 199 4.63 7.89 -12.09
CA ALA A 199 4.22 8.81 -11.03
C ALA A 199 5.10 10.08 -10.87
N GLU A 200 6.27 10.11 -11.50
CA GLU A 200 7.18 11.27 -11.48
C GLU A 200 6.87 12.25 -12.61
N VAL A 201 6.24 11.79 -13.69
CA VAL A 201 6.03 12.57 -14.93
C VAL A 201 4.57 12.69 -15.36
N LEU A 202 3.70 11.81 -14.88
CA LEU A 202 2.25 11.85 -15.09
C LEU A 202 1.53 12.42 -13.86
N ARG A 203 0.42 13.12 -14.09
CA ARG A 203 -0.43 13.64 -13.01
C ARG A 203 -1.15 12.51 -12.30
N ALA A 204 -1.04 12.46 -10.98
CA ALA A 204 -1.89 11.63 -10.13
C ALA A 204 -3.22 12.37 -9.88
N SER A 205 -4.29 11.97 -10.56
CA SER A 205 -5.57 12.69 -10.57
C SER A 205 -6.27 12.84 -9.21
N LYS A 206 -5.91 11.99 -8.23
CA LYS A 206 -6.48 11.97 -6.87
C LYS A 206 -5.52 12.55 -5.82
N ASP A 207 -4.45 13.22 -6.25
CA ASP A 207 -3.41 13.74 -5.37
C ASP A 207 -3.01 15.14 -5.81
N ASP A 208 -3.52 16.15 -5.10
CA ASP A 208 -3.32 17.56 -5.44
C ASP A 208 -2.02 18.17 -4.89
N ARG A 209 -1.17 17.37 -4.24
CA ARG A 209 0.10 17.85 -3.69
C ARG A 209 1.06 18.34 -4.77
N ASP A 210 1.92 19.28 -4.38
CA ASP A 210 3.05 19.67 -5.20
C ASP A 210 3.98 18.46 -5.42
N GLY A 211 4.47 18.30 -6.65
CA GLY A 211 5.21 17.10 -7.08
C GLY A 211 4.35 15.90 -7.52
N ARG A 212 3.01 15.98 -7.44
CA ARG A 212 2.07 14.94 -7.94
C ARG A 212 1.29 15.36 -9.17
N GLN A 213 1.60 16.55 -9.69
CA GLN A 213 0.94 17.16 -10.84
C GLN A 213 1.57 16.80 -12.20
N GLY A 214 2.42 15.78 -12.24
CA GLY A 214 3.23 15.42 -13.41
C GLY A 214 4.38 16.38 -13.67
N LEU A 215 5.16 16.09 -14.71
CA LEU A 215 6.24 16.96 -15.16
C LEU A 215 5.63 18.23 -15.77
N ARG A 216 6.09 19.39 -15.30
CA ARG A 216 5.64 20.71 -15.78
C ARG A 216 6.80 21.45 -16.42
N TRP A 217 6.51 22.34 -17.38
CA TRP A 217 7.53 23.14 -18.08
C TRP A 217 8.50 23.89 -17.17
N LYS A 218 8.05 24.39 -16.01
CA LYS A 218 8.91 25.01 -14.97
C LYS A 218 9.98 24.09 -14.38
N HIS A 219 9.95 22.80 -14.71
CA HIS A 219 10.87 21.77 -14.24
C HIS A 219 11.68 21.16 -15.39
N VAL A 220 11.59 21.73 -16.59
CA VAL A 220 12.35 21.30 -17.77
C VAL A 220 13.43 22.34 -18.04
N ASP A 221 14.69 21.91 -18.03
CA ASP A 221 15.86 22.69 -18.41
C ASP A 221 16.46 22.04 -19.67
N LEU A 222 16.05 22.55 -20.84
CA LEU A 222 16.49 22.02 -22.13
C LEU A 222 17.95 22.34 -22.41
N GLU A 223 18.43 23.51 -21.98
CA GLU A 223 19.83 23.93 -22.16
C GLU A 223 20.76 23.07 -21.29
N GLY A 224 20.36 22.82 -20.05
CA GLY A 224 21.05 21.92 -19.15
C GLY A 224 20.76 20.43 -19.38
N GLY A 225 19.93 20.09 -20.38
CA GLY A 225 19.56 18.72 -20.71
C GLY A 225 19.04 17.92 -19.52
N LYS A 226 18.14 18.48 -18.71
CA LYS A 226 17.66 17.85 -17.47
C LYS A 226 16.24 18.23 -17.10
N ILE A 227 15.60 17.35 -16.32
CA ILE A 227 14.28 17.58 -15.73
C ILE A 227 14.32 17.44 -14.21
N ARG A 228 13.47 18.18 -13.51
CA ARG A 228 13.32 18.08 -12.06
C ARG A 228 12.07 17.25 -11.73
N VAL A 229 12.26 16.13 -11.04
CA VAL A 229 11.18 15.18 -10.70
C VAL A 229 11.04 14.99 -9.20
N PHE A 230 9.84 14.62 -8.75
CA PHE A 230 9.54 14.40 -7.34
C PHE A 230 9.60 12.91 -7.00
N ARG A 231 10.70 12.48 -6.39
CA ARG A 231 11.03 11.07 -6.14
C ARG A 231 10.17 10.46 -5.02
N LYS A 232 10.28 9.13 -4.87
CA LYS A 232 9.64 8.37 -3.77
C LYS A 232 10.08 8.86 -2.38
N THR A 233 11.28 9.41 -2.26
CA THR A 233 11.83 10.04 -1.03
C THR A 233 11.13 11.35 -0.65
N GLN A 234 10.09 11.77 -1.39
CA GLN A 234 9.39 13.06 -1.25
C GLN A 234 10.35 14.26 -1.40
N ARG A 235 11.34 14.13 -2.31
CA ARG A 235 12.31 15.18 -2.61
C ARG A 235 12.36 15.46 -4.11
N TRP A 236 12.63 16.72 -4.45
CA TRP A 236 12.85 17.15 -5.81
C TRP A 236 14.29 16.90 -6.22
N GLU A 237 14.49 16.17 -7.31
CA GLU A 237 15.81 15.80 -7.81
C GLU A 237 15.92 16.03 -9.31
N TRP A 238 17.10 16.41 -9.77
CA TRP A 238 17.39 16.56 -11.21
C TRP A 238 17.72 15.19 -11.81
N THR A 239 17.17 14.93 -12.99
CA THR A 239 17.42 13.73 -13.81
C THR A 239 17.82 14.19 -15.21
N PRO A 240 18.89 13.65 -15.80
CA PRO A 240 19.27 13.96 -17.17
C PRO A 240 18.12 13.67 -18.15
N LEU A 241 17.97 14.52 -19.16
CA LEU A 241 17.21 14.20 -20.36
C LEU A 241 18.10 13.41 -21.32
N PRO A 242 17.50 12.57 -22.17
CA PRO A 242 18.21 11.96 -23.27
C PRO A 242 18.60 13.07 -24.25
N THR A 243 19.88 13.18 -24.57
CA THR A 243 20.40 14.01 -25.67
C THR A 243 20.46 13.22 -26.96
#